data_AF-A0A6H2A083-F1
#
_entry.id   AF-A0A6H2A083-F1
#
_cell.length_a   1.000
_cell.length_b   1.000
_cell.length_c   1.000
_cell.angle_alpha   90.00
_cell.angle_beta   90.00
_cell.angle_gamma   90.00
#
_symmetry.space_group_name_H-M   'P 1'
#
loop_
_entity.id
_entity.type
_entity.pdbx_description
1 polymer ?
#
loop_
_entity_poly.entity_id
_entity_poly.type
_entity_poly.pdbx_seq_one_letter_code
_entity_poly.pdbx_strand_id
1 'polypeptide(L)'
;MIQWKDETSYSISDKERMPSIWEARINAIDICVHRHIHYPGKWLLASRYIGIEKKELNSNDIDEAKKEALFIVYKHLTCMQVEISNTIKQIKHELGG
;
A
#
# COMPACT_ATOMS: atom_id res chain seq x y z
N MET A 1 9.47 13.93 1.21
CA MET A 1 9.67 12.54 1.71
C MET A 1 8.31 11.99 2.09
N ILE A 2 8.06 10.69 1.87
CA ILE A 2 6.80 10.04 2.27
C ILE A 2 6.81 9.87 3.78
N GLN A 3 5.76 10.33 4.45
CA GLN A 3 5.62 10.21 5.90
C GLN A 3 4.94 8.89 6.24
N TRP A 4 5.66 8.04 6.98
CA TRP A 4 5.15 6.80 7.54
C TRP A 4 4.76 7.02 8.99
N LYS A 5 3.56 6.57 9.36
CA LYS A 5 3.06 6.56 10.72
C LYS A 5 2.95 5.10 11.19
N ASP A 6 3.41 4.85 12.41
CA ASP A 6 3.16 3.59 13.09
C ASP A 6 1.71 3.59 13.61
N GLU A 7 0.91 2.63 13.14
CA GLU A 7 -0.51 2.45 13.51
C GLU A 7 -0.70 1.14 14.30
N THR A 8 0.39 0.60 14.85
CA THR A 8 0.35 -0.62 15.65
C THR A 8 -0.57 -0.41 16.85
N SER A 9 -1.63 -1.23 16.93
CA SER A 9 -2.49 -1.27 18.10
C SER A 9 -1.78 -2.03 19.23
N TYR A 10 -1.40 -1.31 20.28
CA TYR A 10 -0.74 -1.89 21.45
C TYR A 10 -1.77 -2.41 22.46
N SER A 11 -1.63 -3.66 22.89
CA SER A 11 -2.36 -4.17 24.05
C SER A 11 -1.61 -3.84 25.35
N ILE A 12 -2.34 -3.63 26.44
CA ILE A 12 -1.76 -3.45 27.79
C ILE A 12 -0.91 -4.67 28.21
N SER A 13 -1.18 -5.84 27.64
CA SER A 13 -0.44 -7.08 27.90
C SER A 13 0.84 -7.25 27.09
N ASP A 14 1.11 -6.38 26.11
CA ASP A 14 2.28 -6.52 25.25
C ASP A 14 3.56 -6.12 26.00
N LYS A 15 4.39 -7.12 26.28
CA LYS A 15 5.65 -6.96 27.04
C LYS A 15 6.75 -6.27 26.21
N GLU A 16 6.67 -6.36 24.88
CA GLU A 16 7.61 -5.72 23.95
C GLU A 16 6.87 -4.89 22.91
N ARG A 17 7.28 -3.62 22.76
CA ARG A 17 6.73 -2.71 21.75
C ARG A 17 7.41 -2.97 20.41
N MET A 18 6.84 -3.86 19.61
CA MET A 18 7.28 -4.08 18.23
C MET A 18 6.23 -3.52 17.25
N PRO A 19 6.55 -2.45 16.49
CA PRO A 19 5.69 -1.96 15.43
C PRO A 19 5.40 -3.06 14.41
N SER A 20 4.13 -3.33 14.16
CA SER A 20 3.64 -4.35 13.23
C SER A 20 2.82 -3.77 12.09
N ILE A 21 2.49 -2.47 12.12
CA ILE A 21 1.69 -1.78 11.11
C ILE A 21 2.29 -0.40 10.84
N TRP A 22 2.62 -0.13 9.59
CA TRP A 22 3.10 1.17 9.11
C TRP A 22 2.19 1.66 7.99
N GLU A 23 1.62 2.84 8.16
CA GLU A 23 0.75 3.46 7.16
C GLU A 23 1.38 4.73 6.62
N ALA A 24 1.35 4.92 5.31
CA ALA A 24 1.62 6.18 4.65
C ALA A 24 0.42 6.59 3.81
N ARG A 25 0.02 7.85 3.88
CA ARG A 25 -1.03 8.41 3.03
C ARG A 25 -0.44 9.44 2.07
N ILE A 26 -0.64 9.21 0.78
CA ILE A 26 -0.22 10.12 -0.30
C ILE A 26 -1.48 10.53 -1.05
N ASN A 27 -1.92 11.78 -0.83
CA ASN A 27 -3.24 12.23 -1.25
C ASN A 27 -4.34 11.26 -0.75
N ALA A 28 -5.10 10.66 -1.66
CA ALA A 28 -6.15 9.70 -1.31
C ALA A 28 -5.64 8.26 -1.12
N ILE A 29 -4.43 7.94 -1.59
CA ILE A 29 -3.89 6.58 -1.61
C ILE A 29 -3.32 6.25 -0.23
N ASP A 30 -3.89 5.22 0.41
CA ASP A 30 -3.38 4.61 1.63
C ASP A 30 -2.41 3.49 1.30
N ILE A 31 -1.22 3.48 1.90
CA ILE A 31 -0.21 2.43 1.73
C ILE A 31 0.08 1.87 3.11
N CYS A 32 -0.37 0.65 3.37
CA CYS A 32 -0.19 -0.04 4.64
C CYS A 32 0.78 -1.20 4.47
N VAL A 33 1.87 -1.18 5.25
CA VAL A 33 2.83 -2.27 5.38
C VAL A 33 2.64 -2.89 6.75
N HIS A 34 2.13 -4.12 6.80
CA HIS A 34 1.75 -4.74 8.06
C HIS A 34 2.15 -6.21 8.16
N ARG A 35 2.24 -6.71 9.38
CA ARG A 35 2.36 -8.14 9.67
C ARG A 35 0.98 -8.76 9.88
N HIS A 36 0.88 -10.06 9.67
CA HIS A 36 -0.35 -10.81 9.89
C HIS A 36 -0.04 -12.16 10.52
N ILE A 37 -0.88 -12.60 11.48
CA ILE A 37 -0.66 -13.86 12.23
C ILE A 37 -0.59 -15.09 11.33
N HIS A 38 -1.36 -15.12 10.24
CA HIS A 38 -1.34 -16.21 9.24
C HIS A 38 -0.14 -16.14 8.27
N TYR A 39 0.69 -15.09 8.33
CA TYR A 39 1.87 -14.89 7.49
C TYR A 39 3.09 -14.61 8.38
N PRO A 40 3.50 -15.59 9.22
CA PRO A 40 4.57 -15.39 10.16
C PRO A 40 5.87 -15.05 9.43
N GLY A 41 6.56 -14.03 9.93
CA GLY A 41 7.84 -13.57 9.38
C GLY A 41 7.75 -12.72 8.11
N LYS A 42 6.57 -12.53 7.51
CA LYS A 42 6.41 -11.75 6.28
C LYS A 42 5.77 -10.38 6.54
N TRP A 43 6.20 -9.40 5.76
CA TRP A 43 5.47 -8.14 5.60
C TRP A 43 4.46 -8.25 4.45
N LEU A 44 3.33 -7.59 4.62
CA LEU A 44 2.26 -7.52 3.63
C LEU A 44 2.00 -6.07 3.27
N LEU A 45 1.73 -5.82 2.00
CA LEU A 45 1.18 -4.57 1.49
C LEU A 45 -0.33 -4.67 1.38
N ALA A 46 -1.01 -3.66 1.90
CA ALA A 46 -2.41 -3.37 1.67
C ALA A 46 -2.61 -1.90 1.25
N SER A 47 -3.59 -1.65 0.40
CA SER A 47 -4.07 -0.33 0.01
C SER A 47 -5.54 -0.46 -0.38
N ARG A 48 -6.44 0.13 0.41
CA ARG A 48 -7.88 0.05 0.14
C ARG A 48 -8.26 0.89 -1.08
N TYR A 49 -7.63 2.05 -1.24
CA TYR A 49 -7.95 2.98 -2.31
C TYR A 49 -7.71 2.39 -3.71
N ILE A 50 -6.66 1.58 -3.88
CA ILE A 50 -6.34 0.91 -5.16
C ILE A 50 -6.60 -0.61 -5.12
N GLY A 51 -7.35 -1.10 -4.13
CA GLY A 51 -7.81 -2.49 -4.11
C GLY A 51 -6.72 -3.55 -3.91
N ILE A 52 -5.61 -3.23 -3.25
CA ILE A 52 -4.59 -4.21 -2.85
C ILE A 52 -4.92 -4.69 -1.44
N GLU A 53 -5.30 -5.95 -1.27
CA GLU A 53 -5.72 -6.42 0.06
C GLU A 53 -4.56 -6.98 0.90
N LYS A 54 -3.81 -7.97 0.39
CA LYS A 54 -2.75 -8.68 1.13
C LYS A 54 -1.65 -9.17 0.18
N LYS A 55 -0.88 -8.24 -0.36
CA LYS A 55 0.25 -8.60 -1.23
C LYS A 55 1.49 -8.89 -0.39
N GLU A 56 2.01 -10.11 -0.45
CA GLU A 56 3.25 -10.46 0.24
C GLU A 56 4.44 -9.64 -0.30
N LEU A 57 5.27 -9.18 0.62
CA LEU A 57 6.55 -8.55 0.37
C LEU A 57 7.66 -9.57 0.65
N ASN A 58 8.77 -9.48 -0.08
CA ASN A 58 9.87 -10.43 0.02
C ASN A 58 10.83 -10.08 1.16
N SER A 59 10.96 -8.80 1.49
CA SER A 59 11.88 -8.36 2.55
C SER A 59 11.31 -8.61 3.95
N ASN A 60 12.17 -9.02 4.87
CA ASN A 60 11.89 -9.08 6.31
C ASN A 60 12.28 -7.78 7.05
N ASP A 61 13.17 -6.98 6.44
CA ASP A 61 13.53 -5.66 6.92
C ASP A 61 12.44 -4.64 6.57
N ILE A 62 12.04 -3.81 7.54
CA ILE A 62 10.92 -2.90 7.37
C ILE A 62 11.19 -1.78 6.36
N ASP A 63 12.42 -1.26 6.29
CA ASP A 63 12.73 -0.15 5.39
C ASP A 63 12.80 -0.64 3.94
N GLU A 64 13.36 -1.82 3.72
CA GLU A 64 13.29 -2.50 2.43
C GLU A 64 11.86 -2.92 2.06
N ALA A 65 11.05 -3.40 3.02
CA ALA A 65 9.63 -3.71 2.79
C ALA A 65 8.83 -2.45 2.39
N LYS A 66 9.08 -1.30 3.02
CA LYS A 66 8.48 -0.01 2.63
C LYS A 66 8.86 0.38 1.21
N LYS A 67 10.13 0.22 0.80
CA LYS A 67 10.56 0.49 -0.58
C LYS A 67 9.90 -0.45 -1.59
N GLU A 68 9.84 -1.75 -1.27
CA GLU A 68 9.19 -2.75 -2.10
C GLU A 68 7.69 -2.45 -2.28
N ALA A 69 7.01 -2.09 -1.18
CA ALA A 69 5.62 -1.66 -1.20
C ALA A 69 5.40 -0.46 -2.12
N LEU A 70 6.23 0.58 -2.00
CA LEU A 70 6.16 1.76 -2.88
C LEU A 70 6.36 1.41 -4.35
N PHE A 71 7.27 0.47 -4.66
CA PHE A 71 7.49 0.04 -6.03
C PHE A 71 6.29 -0.71 -6.61
N ILE A 72 5.65 -1.58 -5.81
CA ILE A 72 4.42 -2.28 -6.22
C ILE A 72 3.29 -1.28 -6.45
N VAL A 73 3.08 -0.34 -5.52
CA VAL A 73 2.07 0.71 -5.66
C VAL A 73 2.34 1.57 -6.89
N TYR A 74 3.59 1.98 -7.12
CA TYR A 74 3.99 2.74 -8.31
C TYR A 74 3.59 2.01 -9.60
N LYS A 75 3.96 0.72 -9.74
CA LYS A 75 3.60 -0.09 -10.90
C LYS A 75 2.09 -0.16 -11.10
N HIS A 76 1.34 -0.39 -10.02
CA HIS A 76 -0.11 -0.50 -10.07
C HIS A 76 -0.75 0.83 -10.53
N LEU A 77 -0.31 1.96 -9.97
CA LEU A 77 -0.78 3.29 -10.36
C LEU A 77 -0.45 3.62 -11.82
N THR A 78 0.72 3.24 -12.31
CA THR A 78 1.07 3.45 -13.73
C THR A 78 0.14 2.66 -14.66
N CYS A 79 -0.18 1.40 -14.31
CA CYS A 79 -1.18 0.62 -15.06
C CYS A 79 -2.56 1.30 -15.06
N MET A 80 -3.06 1.67 -13.87
CA MET A 80 -4.35 2.37 -13.74
C MET A 80 -4.37 3.70 -14.51
N GLN A 81 -3.26 4.45 -14.49
CA GLN A 81 -3.15 5.72 -15.21
C GLN A 81 -3.36 5.54 -16.71
N VAL A 82 -2.79 4.48 -17.31
CA VAL A 82 -2.96 4.16 -18.73
C VAL A 82 -4.42 3.82 -19.02
N GLU A 83 -5.04 2.96 -18.21
CA GLU A 83 -6.45 2.57 -18.38
C GLU A 83 -7.38 3.77 -18.28
N ILE A 84 -7.26 4.56 -17.21
CA ILE A 84 -8.05 5.77 -16.98
C ILE A 84 -7.86 6.76 -18.12
N SER A 85 -6.62 6.98 -18.58
CA SER A 85 -6.34 7.89 -19.70
C SER A 85 -7.02 7.44 -20.99
N ASN A 86 -7.06 6.14 -21.25
CA ASN A 86 -7.76 5.59 -22.42
C ASN A 86 -9.27 5.73 -22.28
N THR A 87 -9.83 5.44 -21.10
CA THR A 87 -11.26 5.62 -20.81
C THR A 87 -11.68 7.08 -20.98
N ILE A 88 -10.87 8.04 -20.50
CA ILE A 88 -11.15 9.48 -20.69
C ILE A 88 -11.21 9.84 -22.18
N LYS A 89 -10.28 9.31 -23.00
CA LYS A 89 -10.30 9.55 -24.46
C LYS A 89 -11.56 9.01 -25.11
N GLN A 90 -11.99 7.81 -24.73
CA GLN A 90 -13.23 7.21 -25.23
C GLN A 90 -14.46 8.03 -24.83
N ILE A 91 -14.57 8.41 -23.55
CA ILE A 91 -15.67 9.26 -23.07
C ILE A 91 -15.69 10.61 -23.80
N LYS A 92 -14.52 11.22 -24.04
CA LYS A 92 -14.43 12.49 -24.78
C LYS A 92 -14.97 12.36 -26.21
N HIS A 93 -14.65 11.26 -26.89
CA HIS A 93 -15.19 10.97 -28.22
C HIS A 93 -16.72 10.86 -28.21
N GLU A 94 -17.29 10.15 -27.24
CA GLU A 94 -18.76 10.02 -27.10
C GLU A 94 -19.46 11.33 -26.75
N LEU A 95 -18.79 12.24 -26.03
CA LEU A 95 -19.33 13.57 -25.68
C LEU A 95 -19.26 14.59 -26.83
N GLY A 96 -18.85 14.20 -28.03
CA GLY A 96 -18.76 15.09 -29.20
C GLY A 96 -17.53 15.99 -29.20
N GLY A 97 -16.46 15.57 -28.52
CA GLY A 97 -15.16 16.23 -28.56
C GLY A 97 -14.26 15.80 -29.72
#